data_AF-A0A7Z8CZ66-F1
#
_entry.id   AF-A0A7Z8CZ66-F1
#
_cell.length_a   1.000
_cell.length_b   1.000
_cell.length_c   1.000
_cell.angle_alpha   90.00
_cell.angle_beta   90.00
_cell.angle_gamma   90.00
#
_symmetry.space_group_name_H-M   'P 1'
#
loop_
_entity.id
_entity.type
_entity.pdbx_description
1 polymer ?
#
loop_
_entity_poly.entity_id
_entity_poly.type
_entity_poly.pdbx_seq_one_letter_code
_entity_poly.pdbx_strand_id
1 'polypeptide(L)'
;MKISIKLKNHLNKLAVVAILIAFIGNLFIGSVDASMTEEPDTKTEEFYEDKELQKTFKDMNDYSKTTTEIKNELAINELKNNVANLIATKKVKPNAPLENYDYKGVTALEINQAGSTYTSITLPVKGDNYSLISNLTLVFNQDSSLSTYSESLITKSDDNKFIISNFMDGKLIENKATDLDYVSDADLQKGLENLQNTENINVKQSRGFGNKVACIAAVLGIGGSVAYLIAGTCTAACLTVNPVCAACIGGICALGAGGIGGVVTCFTL
;
A
#
# COMPACT_ATOMS: atom_id res chain seq x y z
N MET A 1 -56.46 -6.97 52.05
CA MET A 1 -55.12 -6.92 52.68
C MET A 1 -54.26 -8.10 52.20
N LYS A 2 -53.71 -8.05 50.98
CA LYS A 2 -52.78 -9.09 50.45
C LYS A 2 -51.99 -8.69 49.19
N ILE A 3 -51.83 -7.39 48.93
CA ILE A 3 -51.10 -6.88 47.73
C ILE A 3 -49.82 -6.11 48.09
N SER A 4 -49.65 -5.57 49.32
CA SER A 4 -48.43 -4.83 49.69
C SER A 4 -47.21 -5.66 50.09
N ILE A 5 -47.29 -7.00 50.16
CA ILE A 5 -46.15 -7.82 50.63
C ILE A 5 -45.31 -8.35 49.47
N LYS A 6 -45.88 -8.50 48.26
CA LYS A 6 -45.15 -9.05 47.11
C LYS A 6 -44.21 -8.06 46.41
N LEU A 7 -44.44 -6.75 46.55
CA LEU A 7 -43.58 -5.73 45.92
C LEU A 7 -42.26 -5.49 46.69
N LYS A 8 -42.25 -5.70 48.01
CA LYS A 8 -41.07 -5.48 48.87
C LYS A 8 -39.97 -6.54 48.66
N ASN A 9 -40.35 -7.75 48.25
CA ASN A 9 -39.41 -8.84 47.95
C ASN A 9 -38.74 -8.75 46.56
N HIS A 10 -39.31 -7.97 45.63
CA HIS A 10 -38.68 -7.75 44.32
C HIS A 10 -37.70 -6.57 44.32
N LEU A 11 -37.99 -5.49 45.08
CA LEU A 11 -37.07 -4.35 45.19
C LEU A 11 -35.77 -4.72 45.93
N ASN A 12 -35.84 -5.55 46.98
CA ASN A 12 -34.64 -5.98 47.70
C ASN A 12 -33.73 -6.92 46.88
N LYS A 13 -34.29 -7.66 45.89
CA LYS A 13 -33.48 -8.50 44.99
C LYS A 13 -32.80 -7.68 43.90
N LEU A 14 -33.41 -6.61 43.41
CA LEU A 14 -32.79 -5.71 42.45
C LEU A 14 -31.69 -4.83 43.07
N ALA A 15 -31.85 -4.38 44.31
CA ALA A 15 -30.82 -3.59 45.01
C ALA A 15 -29.57 -4.42 45.37
N VAL A 16 -29.72 -5.70 45.70
CA VAL A 16 -28.59 -6.60 46.00
C VAL A 16 -27.83 -7.00 44.73
N VAL A 17 -28.51 -7.13 43.59
CA VAL A 17 -27.86 -7.40 42.29
C VAL A 17 -27.07 -6.19 41.79
N ALA A 18 -27.57 -4.96 41.99
CA ALA A 18 -26.85 -3.75 41.59
C ALA A 18 -25.57 -3.50 42.42
N ILE A 19 -25.57 -3.87 43.71
CA ILE A 19 -24.39 -3.71 44.59
C ILE A 19 -23.34 -4.81 44.33
N LEU A 20 -23.75 -6.01 43.91
CA LEU A 20 -22.83 -7.07 43.49
C LEU A 20 -22.16 -6.77 42.13
N ILE A 21 -22.85 -6.09 41.21
CA ILE A 21 -22.25 -5.67 39.94
C ILE A 21 -21.26 -4.51 40.14
N ALA A 22 -21.46 -3.66 41.16
CA ALA A 22 -20.52 -2.59 41.50
C ALA A 22 -19.25 -3.06 42.24
N PHE A 23 -19.27 -4.23 42.90
CA PHE A 23 -18.12 -4.77 43.62
C PHE A 23 -17.28 -5.78 42.83
N ILE A 24 -17.82 -6.38 41.76
CA ILE A 24 -17.02 -7.20 40.82
C ILE A 24 -16.28 -6.31 39.80
N GLY A 25 -16.72 -5.06 39.61
CA GLY A 25 -16.09 -4.09 38.72
C GLY A 25 -14.75 -3.50 39.17
N ASN A 26 -14.27 -3.81 40.39
CA ASN A 26 -13.06 -3.19 40.97
C ASN A 26 -12.01 -4.18 41.53
N LEU A 27 -12.07 -5.46 41.16
CA LEU A 27 -11.06 -6.46 41.58
C LEU A 27 -10.26 -7.09 40.43
N PHE A 28 -10.41 -6.59 39.21
CA PHE A 28 -9.47 -6.85 38.12
C PHE A 28 -8.91 -5.52 37.57
N ILE A 29 -8.32 -4.72 38.46
CA ILE A 29 -7.14 -3.94 38.07
C ILE A 29 -5.94 -4.88 38.26
N GLY A 30 -5.93 -5.97 37.48
CA GLY A 30 -4.66 -6.45 37.00
C GLY A 30 -4.15 -5.31 36.16
N SER A 31 -3.01 -4.75 36.55
CA SER A 31 -2.17 -3.99 35.64
C SER A 31 -2.17 -4.72 34.31
N VAL A 32 -2.90 -4.17 33.33
CA VAL A 32 -2.58 -4.39 31.93
C VAL A 32 -1.23 -3.72 31.76
N ASP A 33 -0.18 -4.44 32.17
CA ASP A 33 1.02 -4.46 31.36
C ASP A 33 0.51 -4.87 29.99
N ALA A 34 0.37 -3.88 29.11
CA ALA A 34 0.39 -4.06 27.68
C ALA A 34 1.77 -4.62 27.31
N SER A 35 2.06 -5.84 27.76
CA SER A 35 3.01 -6.73 27.11
C SER A 35 2.19 -7.52 26.10
N MET A 36 1.82 -6.84 25.01
CA MET A 36 1.71 -7.53 23.74
C MET A 36 3.11 -8.09 23.46
N THR A 37 3.34 -9.29 23.97
CA THR A 37 4.40 -10.19 23.51
C THR A 37 3.70 -11.21 22.61
N GLU A 38 3.09 -10.70 21.53
CA GLU A 38 3.19 -11.47 20.30
C GLU A 38 4.67 -11.39 19.93
N GLU A 39 5.34 -12.54 19.87
CA GLU A 39 6.64 -12.60 19.20
C GLU A 39 6.43 -11.95 17.81
N PRO A 40 7.27 -10.97 17.45
CA PRO A 40 7.17 -10.38 16.12
C PRO A 40 7.28 -11.51 15.10
N ASP A 41 6.31 -11.59 14.17
CA ASP A 41 6.40 -12.55 13.07
C ASP A 41 7.78 -12.37 12.42
N THR A 42 8.54 -13.45 12.32
CA THR A 42 9.93 -13.49 11.79
C THR A 42 10.13 -12.70 10.50
N LYS A 43 9.08 -12.56 9.67
CA LYS A 43 9.08 -11.74 8.45
C LYS A 43 9.17 -10.23 8.70
N THR A 44 8.67 -9.75 9.84
CA THR A 44 8.69 -8.34 10.28
C THR A 44 10.09 -7.91 10.73
N GLU A 45 10.85 -8.83 11.34
CA GLU A 45 12.25 -8.60 11.69
C GLU A 45 13.13 -8.53 10.43
N GLU A 46 12.92 -9.44 9.47
CA GLU A 46 13.63 -9.42 8.18
C GLU A 46 13.32 -8.16 7.36
N PHE A 47 12.05 -7.72 7.33
CA PHE A 47 11.63 -6.45 6.73
C PHE A 47 12.32 -5.23 7.34
N TYR A 48 12.61 -5.27 8.65
CA TYR A 48 13.30 -4.18 9.34
C TYR A 48 14.79 -4.14 9.04
N GLU A 49 15.47 -5.27 8.81
CA GLU A 49 16.92 -5.27 8.56
C GLU A 49 17.28 -5.07 7.08
N ASP A 50 16.30 -5.13 6.17
CA ASP A 50 16.50 -4.90 4.75
C ASP A 50 16.75 -3.41 4.43
N LYS A 51 18.04 -3.06 4.30
CA LYS A 51 18.50 -1.71 3.96
C LYS A 51 18.04 -1.24 2.57
N GLU A 52 17.84 -2.15 1.62
CA GLU A 52 17.38 -1.80 0.27
C GLU A 52 15.90 -1.41 0.30
N LEU A 53 15.12 -2.14 1.09
CA LEU A 53 13.71 -1.87 1.30
C LEU A 53 13.48 -0.55 2.05
N GLN A 54 14.23 -0.30 3.12
CA GLN A 54 14.21 0.98 3.84
C GLN A 54 14.54 2.16 2.92
N LYS A 55 15.61 2.02 2.12
CA LYS A 55 16.02 3.04 1.15
C LYS A 55 14.91 3.26 0.13
N THR A 56 14.30 2.18 -0.38
CA THR A 56 13.17 2.25 -1.32
C THR A 56 12.06 3.09 -0.71
N PHE A 57 11.52 2.74 0.45
CA PHE A 57 10.43 3.50 1.09
C PHE A 57 10.79 4.97 1.35
N LYS A 58 12.02 5.25 1.80
CA LYS A 58 12.49 6.64 1.97
C LYS A 58 12.45 7.39 0.63
N ASP A 59 12.99 6.79 -0.42
CA ASP A 59 12.95 7.36 -1.76
C ASP A 59 11.48 7.57 -2.18
N MET A 60 10.59 6.59 -1.95
CA MET A 60 9.15 6.71 -2.23
C MET A 60 8.51 7.94 -1.57
N ASN A 61 8.80 8.19 -0.29
CA ASN A 61 8.30 9.36 0.41
C ASN A 61 8.93 10.68 -0.05
N ASP A 62 10.17 10.67 -0.52
CA ASP A 62 10.79 11.87 -1.07
C ASP A 62 10.23 12.20 -2.46
N TYR A 63 10.00 11.18 -3.29
CA TYR A 63 9.32 11.33 -4.58
C TYR A 63 7.89 11.81 -4.42
N SER A 64 7.10 11.24 -3.49
CA SER A 64 5.69 11.61 -3.30
C SER A 64 5.48 13.10 -3.02
N LYS A 65 6.42 13.75 -2.32
CA LYS A 65 6.42 15.22 -2.06
C LYS A 65 6.61 16.06 -3.33
N THR A 66 7.19 15.47 -4.36
CA THR A 66 7.51 16.13 -5.63
C THR A 66 6.58 15.73 -6.77
N THR A 67 5.63 14.83 -6.49
CA THR A 67 4.61 14.39 -7.43
C THR A 67 3.26 14.99 -7.09
N THR A 68 2.49 15.39 -8.10
CA THR A 68 1.11 15.86 -7.94
C THR A 68 0.21 15.14 -8.92
N GLU A 69 -0.96 14.71 -8.45
CA GLU A 69 -1.97 14.11 -9.31
C GLU A 69 -2.57 15.14 -10.27
N ILE A 70 -2.60 14.82 -11.56
CA ILE A 70 -3.26 15.62 -12.58
C ILE A 70 -4.74 15.26 -12.57
N LYS A 71 -5.59 16.23 -12.24
CA LYS A 71 -7.06 16.06 -12.20
C LYS A 71 -7.78 16.65 -13.41
N ASN A 72 -7.07 17.33 -14.30
CA ASN A 72 -7.65 17.94 -15.49
C ASN A 72 -8.00 16.86 -16.53
N GLU A 73 -9.29 16.68 -16.80
CA GLU A 73 -9.77 15.63 -17.72
C GLU A 73 -9.26 15.78 -19.15
N LEU A 74 -9.09 17.01 -19.65
CA LEU A 74 -8.56 17.23 -20.99
C LEU A 74 -7.11 16.76 -21.09
N ALA A 75 -6.27 17.13 -20.12
CA ALA A 75 -4.89 16.69 -20.05
C ALA A 75 -4.77 15.16 -19.91
N ILE A 76 -5.61 14.54 -19.08
CA ILE A 76 -5.67 13.08 -18.95
C ILE A 76 -6.06 12.42 -20.29
N ASN A 77 -7.04 12.98 -21.00
CA ASN A 77 -7.47 12.44 -22.30
C ASN A 77 -6.40 12.59 -23.37
N GLU A 78 -5.64 13.69 -23.38
CA GLU A 78 -4.48 13.87 -24.25
C GLU A 78 -3.41 12.81 -23.99
N LEU A 79 -3.08 12.54 -22.72
CA LEU A 79 -2.15 11.47 -22.34
C LEU A 79 -2.64 10.09 -22.79
N LYS A 80 -3.93 9.78 -22.58
CA LYS A 80 -4.55 8.52 -23.05
C LYS A 80 -4.44 8.35 -24.56
N ASN A 81 -4.72 9.41 -25.32
CA ASN A 81 -4.60 9.40 -26.78
C ASN A 81 -3.15 9.19 -27.22
N ASN A 82 -2.19 9.82 -26.52
CA ASN A 82 -0.77 9.62 -26.79
C ASN A 82 -0.34 8.16 -26.51
N VAL A 83 -0.77 7.58 -25.39
CA VAL A 83 -0.52 6.15 -25.07
C VAL A 83 -1.07 5.25 -26.16
N ALA A 84 -2.34 5.43 -26.56
CA ALA A 84 -2.97 4.65 -27.61
C ALA A 84 -2.19 4.74 -28.94
N ASN A 85 -1.73 5.94 -29.31
CA ASN A 85 -0.90 6.15 -30.50
C ASN A 85 0.48 5.48 -30.39
N LEU A 86 1.13 5.55 -29.23
CA LEU A 86 2.43 4.91 -29.01
C LEU A 86 2.34 3.37 -29.08
N ILE A 87 1.26 2.79 -28.58
CA ILE A 87 0.98 1.35 -28.70
C ILE A 87 0.68 1.00 -30.17
N ALA A 88 -0.20 1.75 -30.83
CA ALA A 88 -0.58 1.51 -32.24
C ALA A 88 0.64 1.60 -33.19
N THR A 89 1.56 2.53 -32.92
CA THR A 89 2.81 2.72 -33.68
C THR A 89 3.95 1.80 -33.22
N LYS A 90 3.68 0.88 -32.27
CA LYS A 90 4.64 -0.11 -31.73
C LYS A 90 5.88 0.51 -31.05
N LYS A 91 5.79 1.77 -30.63
CA LYS A 91 6.81 2.44 -29.80
C LYS A 91 6.73 2.00 -28.35
N VAL A 92 5.52 1.67 -27.89
CA VAL A 92 5.27 0.98 -26.62
C VAL A 92 4.76 -0.41 -26.96
N LYS A 93 5.38 -1.43 -26.35
CA LYS A 93 5.03 -2.84 -26.51
C LYS A 93 4.75 -3.41 -25.12
N PRO A 94 3.50 -3.35 -24.67
CA PRO A 94 3.08 -3.97 -23.43
C PRO A 94 3.12 -5.51 -23.56
N ASN A 95 3.31 -6.21 -22.45
CA ASN A 95 3.45 -7.67 -22.39
C ASN A 95 2.14 -8.36 -22.03
N ALA A 96 1.25 -7.73 -21.26
CA ALA A 96 -0.11 -8.24 -21.08
C ALA A 96 -0.98 -7.98 -22.33
N PRO A 97 -2.06 -8.77 -22.53
CA PRO A 97 -3.02 -8.53 -23.60
C PRO A 97 -3.61 -7.12 -23.54
N LEU A 98 -3.81 -6.47 -24.69
CA LEU A 98 -4.21 -5.05 -24.72
C LEU A 98 -5.61 -4.81 -24.12
N GLU A 99 -6.48 -5.82 -24.17
CA GLU A 99 -7.81 -5.83 -23.57
C GLU A 99 -7.79 -5.81 -22.03
N ASN A 100 -6.65 -6.15 -21.42
CA ASN A 100 -6.52 -6.20 -19.97
C ASN A 100 -6.20 -4.82 -19.37
N TYR A 101 -5.72 -3.85 -20.13
CA TYR A 101 -5.44 -2.51 -19.58
C TYR A 101 -6.72 -1.71 -19.37
N ASP A 102 -6.87 -1.13 -18.17
CA ASP A 102 -7.97 -0.24 -17.85
C ASP A 102 -7.68 1.19 -18.29
N TYR A 103 -8.11 1.54 -19.50
CA TYR A 103 -8.03 2.90 -20.04
C TYR A 103 -8.96 3.90 -19.35
N LYS A 104 -9.86 3.46 -18.46
CA LYS A 104 -10.76 4.36 -17.71
C LYS A 104 -10.14 4.73 -16.37
N GLY A 105 -9.75 3.74 -15.57
CA GLY A 105 -9.16 3.88 -14.24
C GLY A 105 -7.68 4.29 -14.23
N VAL A 106 -7.27 5.18 -15.14
CA VAL A 106 -5.88 5.63 -15.20
C VAL A 106 -5.58 6.65 -14.11
N THR A 107 -4.32 6.70 -13.71
CA THR A 107 -3.76 7.80 -12.94
C THR A 107 -2.84 8.60 -13.84
N ALA A 108 -2.89 9.93 -13.78
CA ALA A 108 -1.89 10.80 -14.37
C ALA A 108 -1.22 11.67 -13.30
N LEU A 109 0.09 11.87 -13.42
CA LEU A 109 0.88 12.63 -12.45
C LEU A 109 1.82 13.60 -13.13
N GLU A 110 2.02 14.75 -12.49
CA GLU A 110 3.15 15.63 -12.74
C GLU A 110 4.24 15.35 -11.71
N ILE A 111 5.49 15.25 -12.17
CA ILE A 111 6.66 14.88 -11.36
C ILE A 111 7.70 15.99 -11.54
N ASN A 112 8.03 16.70 -10.45
CA ASN A 112 8.98 17.81 -10.48
C ASN A 112 10.30 17.42 -9.79
N GLN A 113 11.32 17.07 -10.58
CA GLN A 113 12.57 16.53 -10.07
C GLN A 113 13.81 17.18 -10.66
N ALA A 114 14.76 17.56 -9.80
CA ALA A 114 16.09 18.05 -10.20
C ALA A 114 16.04 19.18 -11.26
N GLY A 115 15.02 20.05 -11.19
CA GLY A 115 14.81 21.15 -12.14
C GLY A 115 14.15 20.76 -13.47
N SER A 116 13.72 19.50 -13.62
CA SER A 116 12.96 19.00 -14.77
C SER A 116 11.53 18.61 -14.35
N THR A 117 10.58 18.82 -15.26
CA THR A 117 9.19 18.38 -15.08
C THR A 117 8.89 17.24 -16.03
N TYR A 118 8.33 16.17 -15.48
CA TYR A 118 7.87 15.00 -16.22
C TYR A 118 6.37 14.83 -16.00
N THR A 119 5.74 14.15 -16.94
CA THR A 119 4.37 13.69 -16.77
C THR A 119 4.36 12.18 -16.86
N SER A 120 3.52 11.52 -16.08
CA SER A 120 3.31 10.08 -16.21
C SER A 120 1.84 9.73 -16.29
N ILE A 121 1.56 8.58 -16.90
CA ILE A 121 0.24 7.97 -16.89
C ILE A 121 0.39 6.48 -16.59
N THR A 122 -0.39 6.00 -15.62
CA THR A 122 -0.42 4.61 -15.19
C THR A 122 -1.77 4.00 -15.54
N LEU A 123 -1.74 2.88 -16.24
CA LEU A 123 -2.88 2.07 -16.62
C LEU A 123 -2.87 0.80 -15.77
N PRO A 124 -3.90 0.54 -14.94
CA PRO A 124 -4.03 -0.73 -14.25
C PRO A 124 -4.19 -1.90 -15.25
N VAL A 125 -3.66 -3.06 -14.91
CA VAL A 125 -3.89 -4.31 -15.64
C VAL A 125 -4.95 -5.12 -14.90
N LYS A 126 -6.01 -5.49 -15.60
CA LYS A 126 -7.13 -6.30 -15.13
C LYS A 126 -7.08 -7.71 -15.69
N GLY A 127 -7.90 -8.58 -15.12
CA GLY A 127 -8.12 -9.95 -15.59
C GLY A 127 -7.77 -10.97 -14.50
N ASP A 128 -8.38 -12.15 -14.57
CA ASP A 128 -8.39 -13.13 -13.48
C ASP A 128 -7.00 -13.64 -13.07
N ASN A 129 -6.00 -13.47 -13.95
CA ASN A 129 -4.62 -13.91 -13.72
C ASN A 129 -3.70 -12.80 -13.17
N TYR A 130 -4.18 -11.55 -13.12
CA TYR A 130 -3.40 -10.40 -12.70
C TYR A 130 -3.93 -9.87 -11.37
N SER A 131 -3.00 -9.62 -10.46
CA SER A 131 -3.27 -8.94 -9.19
C SER A 131 -3.61 -7.46 -9.43
N LEU A 132 -4.46 -6.90 -8.57
CA LEU A 132 -4.89 -5.50 -8.53
C LEU A 132 -3.77 -4.46 -8.73
N ILE A 133 -2.56 -4.75 -8.26
CA ILE A 133 -1.42 -3.82 -8.30
C ILE A 133 -0.59 -3.94 -9.60
N SER A 134 -0.98 -4.82 -10.53
CA SER A 134 -0.37 -4.92 -11.86
C SER A 134 -0.70 -3.68 -12.69
N ASN A 135 0.29 -3.14 -13.39
CA ASN A 135 0.13 -1.88 -14.11
C ASN A 135 1.15 -1.68 -15.25
N LEU A 136 0.84 -0.73 -16.12
CA LEU A 136 1.74 -0.15 -17.14
C LEU A 136 1.84 1.34 -16.88
N THR A 137 3.06 1.85 -16.71
CA THR A 137 3.35 3.26 -16.48
C THR A 137 4.21 3.81 -17.60
N LEU A 138 3.77 4.91 -18.22
CA LEU A 138 4.54 5.64 -19.22
C LEU A 138 4.99 6.97 -18.62
N VAL A 139 6.23 7.36 -18.90
CA VAL A 139 6.81 8.64 -18.48
C VAL A 139 7.18 9.48 -19.68
N PHE A 140 6.75 10.73 -19.66
CA PHE A 140 6.95 11.72 -20.70
C PHE A 140 7.84 12.86 -20.20
N ASN A 141 8.73 13.34 -21.07
CA ASN A 141 9.47 14.56 -20.83
C ASN A 141 8.54 15.79 -20.97
N GLN A 142 9.02 16.96 -20.57
CA GLN A 142 8.26 18.22 -20.66
C GLN A 142 7.75 18.54 -22.08
N ASP A 143 8.46 18.10 -23.11
CA ASP A 143 8.06 18.26 -24.53
C ASP A 143 7.03 17.20 -25.00
N SER A 144 6.47 16.42 -24.08
CA SER A 144 5.55 15.30 -24.34
C SER A 144 6.14 14.13 -25.12
N SER A 145 7.46 14.11 -25.35
CA SER A 145 8.14 12.93 -25.89
C SER A 145 8.16 11.81 -24.85
N LEU A 146 7.96 10.58 -25.31
CA LEU A 146 8.10 9.40 -24.45
C LEU A 146 9.55 9.30 -23.99
N SER A 147 9.76 9.34 -22.68
CA SER A 147 11.05 9.14 -22.04
C SER A 147 11.34 7.65 -21.93
N THR A 148 10.40 6.90 -21.34
CA THR A 148 10.48 5.44 -21.11
C THR A 148 9.12 4.92 -20.61
N TYR A 149 8.97 3.61 -20.50
CA TYR A 149 7.82 2.99 -19.84
C TYR A 149 8.22 1.74 -19.05
N SER A 150 7.52 1.50 -17.95
CA SER A 150 7.65 0.30 -17.12
C SER A 150 6.32 -0.45 -17.05
N GLU A 151 6.41 -1.77 -16.95
CA GLU A 151 5.24 -2.62 -16.75
C GLU A 151 5.55 -3.62 -15.64
N SER A 152 4.65 -3.70 -14.66
CA SER A 152 4.72 -4.67 -13.57
C SER A 152 3.52 -5.60 -13.68
N LEU A 153 3.78 -6.88 -13.95
CA LEU A 153 2.77 -7.92 -14.00
C LEU A 153 2.92 -8.81 -12.78
N ILE A 154 1.90 -8.82 -11.93
CA ILE A 154 1.92 -9.55 -10.67
C ILE A 154 0.88 -10.65 -10.75
N THR A 155 1.34 -11.90 -10.69
CA THR A 155 0.50 -13.07 -10.94
C THR A 155 0.65 -14.09 -9.83
N LYS A 156 -0.15 -15.15 -9.89
CA LYS A 156 -0.14 -16.27 -8.96
C LYS A 156 0.71 -17.42 -9.50
N SER A 157 1.59 -17.97 -8.68
CA SER A 157 2.33 -19.21 -8.99
C SER A 157 1.49 -20.46 -8.71
N ASP A 158 1.96 -21.62 -9.21
CA ASP A 158 1.37 -22.92 -8.92
C ASP A 158 1.38 -23.25 -7.41
N ASP A 159 2.40 -22.76 -6.69
CA ASP A 159 2.53 -22.91 -5.22
C ASP A 159 1.74 -21.86 -4.43
N ASN A 160 0.79 -21.17 -5.06
CA ASN A 160 -0.02 -20.09 -4.47
C ASN A 160 0.81 -18.93 -3.89
N LYS A 161 1.92 -18.57 -4.55
CA LYS A 161 2.74 -17.39 -4.20
C LYS A 161 2.57 -16.26 -5.22
N PHE A 162 2.94 -15.04 -4.86
CA PHE A 162 3.06 -13.97 -5.84
C PHE A 162 4.31 -14.14 -6.72
N ILE A 163 4.14 -13.93 -8.02
CA ILE A 163 5.22 -13.74 -9.00
C ILE A 163 5.19 -12.29 -9.44
N ILE A 164 6.32 -11.60 -9.39
CA ILE A 164 6.49 -10.24 -9.89
C ILE A 164 7.34 -10.32 -11.15
N SER A 165 6.77 -9.90 -12.29
CA SER A 165 7.50 -9.70 -13.53
C SER A 165 7.55 -8.22 -13.88
N ASN A 166 8.75 -7.63 -13.86
CA ASN A 166 8.96 -6.23 -14.19
C ASN A 166 9.62 -6.09 -15.56
N PHE A 167 9.10 -5.18 -16.38
CA PHE A 167 9.60 -4.86 -17.70
C PHE A 167 9.95 -3.39 -17.79
N MET A 168 11.02 -3.08 -18.52
CA MET A 168 11.42 -1.72 -18.87
C MET A 168 11.55 -1.64 -20.38
N ASP A 169 10.87 -0.68 -21.00
CA ASP A 169 10.80 -0.52 -22.45
C ASP A 169 10.46 -1.84 -23.18
N GLY A 170 9.55 -2.62 -22.58
CA GLY A 170 9.07 -3.89 -23.11
C GLY A 170 10.03 -5.07 -22.94
N LYS A 171 11.16 -4.90 -22.24
CA LYS A 171 12.13 -5.97 -21.96
C LYS A 171 12.02 -6.39 -20.50
N LEU A 172 12.02 -7.70 -20.26
CA LEU A 172 12.03 -8.25 -18.91
C LEU A 172 13.33 -7.83 -18.19
N ILE A 173 13.19 -7.16 -17.05
CA ILE A 173 14.32 -6.78 -16.18
C ILE A 173 14.34 -7.59 -14.89
N GLU A 174 13.18 -8.11 -14.47
CA GLU A 174 13.07 -8.96 -13.28
C GLU A 174 11.91 -9.95 -13.46
N ASN A 175 12.12 -11.19 -12.99
CA ASN A 175 11.06 -12.15 -12.77
C ASN A 175 11.33 -12.90 -11.47
N LYS A 176 10.55 -12.62 -10.43
CA LYS A 176 10.79 -13.09 -9.07
C LYS A 176 9.54 -13.75 -8.51
N ALA A 177 9.66 -15.02 -8.13
CA ALA A 177 8.71 -15.64 -7.20
C ALA A 177 9.01 -15.12 -5.79
N THR A 178 7.98 -14.66 -5.09
CA THR A 178 8.10 -14.18 -3.70
C THR A 178 7.78 -15.32 -2.73
N ASP A 179 8.20 -15.18 -1.48
CA ASP A 179 7.79 -16.10 -0.40
C ASP A 179 6.40 -15.76 0.19
N LEU A 180 5.75 -14.72 -0.36
CA LEU A 180 4.43 -14.24 0.07
C LEU A 180 3.32 -15.09 -0.53
N ASP A 181 2.41 -15.54 0.33
CA ASP A 181 1.18 -16.20 -0.11
C ASP A 181 0.34 -15.24 -0.95
N TYR A 182 -0.18 -15.76 -2.05
CA TYR A 182 -1.07 -15.02 -2.94
C TYR A 182 -2.38 -14.73 -2.21
N VAL A 183 -2.78 -13.46 -2.16
CA VAL A 183 -4.04 -13.01 -1.59
C VAL A 183 -4.96 -12.45 -2.67
N SER A 184 -6.27 -12.39 -2.37
CA SER A 184 -7.27 -11.89 -3.30
C SER A 184 -7.14 -10.37 -3.53
N ASP A 185 -7.62 -9.87 -4.66
CA ASP A 185 -7.69 -8.42 -4.92
C ASP A 185 -8.48 -7.66 -3.85
N ALA A 186 -9.49 -8.29 -3.24
CA ALA A 186 -10.24 -7.70 -2.14
C ALA A 186 -9.37 -7.52 -0.89
N ASP A 187 -8.45 -8.45 -0.61
CA ASP A 187 -7.54 -8.33 0.52
C ASP A 187 -6.37 -7.39 0.20
N LEU A 188 -5.91 -7.35 -1.06
CA LEU A 188 -4.98 -6.32 -1.54
C LEU A 188 -5.56 -4.93 -1.37
N GLN A 189 -6.81 -4.73 -1.79
CA GLN A 189 -7.54 -3.46 -1.65
C GLN A 189 -7.63 -3.03 -0.18
N LYS A 190 -8.02 -3.94 0.73
CA LYS A 190 -8.00 -3.65 2.18
C LYS A 190 -6.60 -3.30 2.67
N GLY A 191 -5.57 -3.98 2.16
CA GLY A 191 -4.17 -3.68 2.47
C GLY A 191 -3.79 -2.27 2.06
N LEU A 192 -4.16 -1.84 0.84
CA LEU A 192 -3.95 -0.47 0.34
C LEU A 192 -4.69 0.56 1.22
N GLU A 193 -5.95 0.33 1.56
CA GLU A 193 -6.75 1.21 2.43
C GLU A 193 -6.14 1.35 3.84
N ASN A 194 -5.59 0.26 4.40
CA ASN A 194 -4.89 0.30 5.68
C ASN A 194 -3.60 1.14 5.61
N LEU A 195 -2.90 1.09 4.47
CA LEU A 195 -1.73 1.94 4.20
C LEU A 195 -2.10 3.42 4.00
N GLN A 196 -3.35 3.76 3.69
CA GLN A 196 -3.79 5.17 3.63
C GLN A 196 -4.10 5.73 5.02
N ASN A 197 -4.79 4.94 5.85
CA ASN A 197 -5.29 5.39 7.14
C ASN A 197 -4.21 5.53 8.22
N THR A 198 -2.96 5.21 7.87
CA THR A 198 -1.80 5.20 8.76
C THR A 198 -1.19 6.58 9.02
N GLU A 199 -1.64 7.63 8.32
CA GLU A 199 -1.33 9.03 8.66
C GLU A 199 -1.78 9.42 10.09
N ASN A 200 -2.70 8.65 10.68
CA ASN A 200 -3.22 8.88 12.04
C ASN A 200 -2.62 7.98 13.12
N ILE A 201 -1.59 7.18 12.82
CA ILE A 201 -0.89 6.46 13.90
C ILE A 201 -0.17 7.50 14.76
N ASN A 202 -0.77 7.81 15.91
CA ASN A 202 -0.17 8.59 16.98
C ASN A 202 0.98 7.76 17.56
N VAL A 203 2.14 7.79 16.90
CA VAL A 203 3.36 7.15 17.42
C VAL A 203 3.92 8.02 18.55
N LYS A 204 3.18 8.14 19.64
CA LYS A 204 3.68 8.60 20.92
C LYS A 204 4.23 7.41 21.68
N GLN A 205 5.30 6.78 21.18
CA GLN A 205 5.99 5.77 21.95
C GLN A 205 7.49 5.82 21.66
N SER A 206 8.23 5.73 22.76
CA SER A 206 9.66 6.02 22.95
C SER A 206 10.59 5.46 21.87
N ARG A 207 11.81 5.99 21.77
CA ARG A 207 12.81 5.51 20.80
C ARG A 207 13.25 4.06 21.10
N GLY A 208 13.39 3.21 20.09
CA GLY A 208 13.95 1.85 20.24
C GLY A 208 13.47 0.80 19.23
N PHE A 209 14.23 -0.30 19.10
CA PHE A 209 13.99 -1.38 18.13
C PHE A 209 12.58 -1.98 18.22
N GLY A 210 12.10 -2.29 19.43
CA GLY A 210 10.76 -2.86 19.63
C GLY A 210 9.60 -1.97 19.19
N ASN A 211 9.75 -0.64 19.27
CA ASN A 211 8.71 0.30 18.85
C ASN A 211 8.67 0.49 17.33
N LYS A 212 9.80 0.31 16.65
CA LYS A 212 9.85 0.27 15.17
C LYS A 212 9.13 -0.97 14.65
N VAL A 213 9.41 -2.13 15.23
CA VAL A 213 8.75 -3.40 14.87
C VAL A 213 7.24 -3.31 15.13
N ALA A 214 6.82 -2.76 16.28
CA ALA A 214 5.41 -2.55 16.57
C ALA A 214 4.73 -1.53 15.64
N CYS A 215 5.42 -0.44 15.26
CA CYS A 215 4.91 0.54 14.30
C CYS A 215 4.73 -0.10 12.92
N ILE A 216 5.76 -0.81 12.44
CA ILE A 216 5.73 -1.54 11.17
C ILE A 216 4.61 -2.57 11.22
N ALA A 217 4.52 -3.43 12.23
CA ALA A 217 3.45 -4.41 12.38
C ALA A 217 2.05 -3.78 12.39
N ALA A 218 1.89 -2.63 13.06
CA ALA A 218 0.61 -1.90 13.08
C ALA A 218 0.26 -1.27 11.72
N VAL A 219 1.26 -0.85 10.94
CA VAL A 219 1.09 -0.32 9.58
C VAL A 219 0.94 -1.44 8.53
N LEU A 220 1.55 -2.60 8.79
CA LEU A 220 1.87 -3.64 7.80
C LEU A 220 1.27 -5.01 8.12
N GLY A 221 0.06 -5.12 8.68
CA GLY A 221 -0.65 -6.42 8.78
C GLY A 221 -0.90 -7.07 7.40
N ILE A 222 -2.16 -7.15 6.96
CA ILE A 222 -2.44 -7.50 5.54
C ILE A 222 -1.75 -6.49 4.59
N GLY A 223 -1.62 -5.24 5.04
CA GLY A 223 -0.87 -4.20 4.33
C GLY A 223 0.63 -4.47 4.17
N GLY A 224 1.25 -5.37 4.94
CA GLY A 224 2.69 -5.65 4.86
C GLY A 224 3.10 -6.46 3.66
N SER A 225 2.34 -7.50 3.35
CA SER A 225 2.52 -8.25 2.11
C SER A 225 2.31 -7.34 0.90
N VAL A 226 1.28 -6.48 0.95
CA VAL A 226 1.01 -5.47 -0.10
C VAL A 226 2.16 -4.47 -0.22
N ALA A 227 2.65 -3.92 0.90
CA ALA A 227 3.76 -2.98 0.91
C ALA A 227 5.05 -3.61 0.39
N TYR A 228 5.32 -4.88 0.71
CA TYR A 228 6.46 -5.61 0.16
C TYR A 228 6.33 -5.80 -1.36
N LEU A 229 5.15 -6.18 -1.86
CA LEU A 229 4.92 -6.29 -3.31
C LEU A 229 5.10 -4.94 -4.02
N ILE A 230 4.51 -3.88 -3.46
CA ILE A 230 4.68 -2.50 -3.95
C ILE A 230 6.17 -2.14 -3.98
N ALA A 231 6.86 -2.33 -2.86
CA ALA A 231 8.26 -1.98 -2.77
C ALA A 231 9.09 -2.80 -3.75
N GLY A 232 8.89 -4.11 -3.86
CA GLY A 232 9.56 -4.94 -4.85
C GLY A 232 9.36 -4.44 -6.29
N THR A 233 8.13 -4.05 -6.65
CA THR A 233 7.84 -3.51 -7.99
C THR A 233 8.53 -2.16 -8.23
N CYS A 234 8.53 -1.27 -7.23
CA CYS A 234 9.17 0.04 -7.38
C CYS A 234 10.69 0.00 -7.20
N THR A 235 11.27 -0.92 -6.42
CA THR A 235 12.72 -1.10 -6.31
C THR A 235 13.31 -1.38 -7.69
N ALA A 236 12.71 -2.30 -8.46
CA ALA A 236 13.16 -2.59 -9.83
C ALA A 236 13.12 -1.35 -10.73
N ALA A 237 12.07 -0.53 -10.64
CA ALA A 237 11.95 0.74 -11.36
C ALA A 237 12.96 1.81 -10.88
N CYS A 238 13.29 1.82 -9.59
CA CYS A 238 14.21 2.77 -8.97
C CYS A 238 15.69 2.46 -9.22
N LEU A 239 16.02 1.25 -9.67
CA LEU A 239 17.37 0.88 -10.09
C LEU A 239 17.70 1.36 -11.50
N THR A 240 16.71 1.74 -12.30
CA THR A 240 16.91 2.08 -13.72
C THR A 240 16.89 3.59 -13.98
N VAL A 241 15.80 4.28 -13.66
CA VAL A 241 15.60 5.70 -14.03
C VAL A 241 14.78 6.45 -12.98
N ASN A 242 15.32 7.57 -12.49
CA ASN A 242 14.68 8.39 -11.44
C ASN A 242 13.23 8.81 -11.76
N PRO A 243 12.88 9.23 -13.00
CA PRO A 243 11.49 9.58 -13.31
C PRO A 243 10.54 8.38 -13.28
N VAL A 244 11.02 7.17 -13.57
CA VAL A 244 10.22 5.94 -13.51
C VAL A 244 9.99 5.52 -12.07
N CYS A 245 11.01 5.63 -11.22
CA CYS A 245 10.88 5.47 -9.78
C CYS A 245 9.73 6.35 -9.25
N ALA A 246 9.80 7.65 -9.53
CA ALA A 246 8.77 8.61 -9.14
C ALA A 246 7.37 8.24 -9.67
N ALA A 247 7.29 7.78 -10.92
CA ALA A 247 6.04 7.40 -11.56
C ALA A 247 5.46 6.09 -11.01
N CYS A 248 6.30 5.09 -10.70
CA CYS A 248 5.88 3.87 -10.01
C CYS A 248 5.27 4.21 -8.65
N ILE A 249 6.01 5.00 -7.88
CA ILE A 249 5.63 5.43 -6.53
C ILE A 249 4.32 6.22 -6.59
N GLY A 250 4.26 7.23 -7.45
CA GLY A 250 3.08 8.05 -7.58
C GLY A 250 1.88 7.29 -8.15
N GLY A 251 2.12 6.32 -9.04
CA GLY A 251 1.09 5.45 -9.60
C GLY A 251 0.45 4.60 -8.51
N ILE A 252 1.27 4.00 -7.65
CA ILE A 252 0.80 3.27 -6.47
C ILE A 252 0.09 4.21 -5.47
N CYS A 253 0.62 5.41 -5.22
CA CYS A 253 -0.05 6.40 -4.37
C CYS A 253 -1.46 6.72 -4.86
N ALA A 254 -1.66 6.80 -6.18
CA ALA A 254 -2.94 7.11 -6.78
C ALA A 254 -3.90 5.92 -6.92
N LEU A 255 -3.40 4.68 -6.88
CA LEU A 255 -4.23 3.49 -6.61
C LEU A 255 -4.79 3.47 -5.17
N GLY A 256 -4.55 4.55 -4.41
CA GLY A 256 -4.98 4.66 -3.04
C GLY A 256 -3.99 4.04 -2.06
N ALA A 257 -2.68 4.12 -2.32
CA ALA A 257 -1.65 3.84 -1.31
C ALA A 257 -0.89 5.11 -0.89
N GLY A 258 -1.53 6.28 -0.95
CA GLY A 258 -0.92 7.58 -0.66
C GLY A 258 -0.29 7.75 0.74
N GLY A 259 -0.51 6.83 1.68
CA GLY A 259 0.02 6.91 3.05
C GLY A 259 1.42 6.33 3.28
N ILE A 260 2.27 6.24 2.24
CA ILE A 260 3.69 5.81 2.38
C ILE A 260 4.45 6.66 3.41
N GLY A 261 4.03 7.90 3.65
CA GLY A 261 4.59 8.75 4.71
C GLY A 261 4.53 8.12 6.10
N GLY A 262 3.47 7.35 6.39
CA GLY A 262 3.30 6.61 7.65
C GLY A 262 4.23 5.39 7.80
N VAL A 263 4.57 4.74 6.68
CA VAL A 263 5.57 3.64 6.67
C VAL A 263 6.97 4.20 6.93
N VAL A 264 7.30 5.34 6.31
CA VAL A 264 8.62 5.97 6.45
C VAL A 264 8.88 6.48 7.87
N THR A 265 7.86 7.02 8.55
CA THR A 265 8.01 7.44 9.94
C THR A 265 8.34 6.27 10.87
N CYS A 266 7.86 5.05 10.60
CA CYS A 266 8.21 3.87 11.40
C CYS A 266 9.72 3.54 11.40
N PHE A 267 10.43 3.80 10.30
CA PHE A 267 11.88 3.55 10.24
C PHE A 267 12.68 4.58 11.07
N THR A 268 12.11 5.75 11.34
CA THR A 268 12.77 6.86 12.05
C THR A 268 12.63 6.85 13.58
N LEU A 269 11.91 5.87 14.16
CA LEU A 269 11.69 5.73 15.61
C LEU A 269 12.90 5.20 16.38
#